data_AF-A0A2A5KN98-F1
#
_entry.id   AF-A0A2A5KN98-F1
#
_cell.length_a   1.000
_cell.length_b   1.000
_cell.length_c   1.000
_cell.angle_alpha   90.00
_cell.angle_beta   90.00
_cell.angle_gamma   90.00
#
_symmetry.space_group_name_H-M   'P 1'
#
loop_
_entity.id
_entity.type
_entity.pdbx_description
1 polymer ?
#
loop_
_entity_poly.entity_id
_entity_poly.type
_entity_poly.pdbx_seq_one_letter_code
_entity_poly.pdbx_strand_id
1 'polypeptide(L)'
;MNPFPEPTEEESRLRRRKVFAFLYGSFIYIIGVWGILLYTVGFVGNFFGPIIDSRFGAVFPWKSIDMGTIEPFWIALSIDIGLLVILGLQHSGMARPTFKDWWTRLVPKHLERSTYIVVAIAALVLLQWQWRPIPTVIWHVEDPFWRQVLAWISFGGWLTVLWATILVGHWKIFGVDQVIDFLEDRPYTKLPQTTPEYYKVGWPVTIRGLWYNARHPDFLGFIIAFWVTPTMTIGHLLFAAGLTAYIMIGIYFLERNLINLWGSDYEEYVKTRSKIIPWFVRRVPGSER
;
A
#
# COMPACT_ATOMS: atom_id res chain seq x y z
N MET A 1 47.99 -11.37 -24.50
CA MET A 1 46.76 -12.15 -24.27
C MET A 1 45.85 -11.29 -23.42
N ASN A 2 44.62 -11.02 -23.87
CA ASN A 2 43.63 -10.31 -23.06
C ASN A 2 43.22 -11.25 -21.90
N PRO A 3 43.46 -10.89 -20.63
CA PRO A 3 43.24 -11.81 -19.50
C PRO A 3 41.75 -12.07 -19.20
N PHE A 4 40.84 -11.40 -19.92
CA PHE A 4 39.41 -11.59 -19.80
C PHE A 4 38.82 -12.07 -21.13
N PRO A 5 38.27 -13.30 -21.19
CA PRO A 5 37.52 -13.74 -22.36
C PRO A 5 36.33 -12.78 -22.58
N GLU A 6 36.02 -12.47 -23.83
CA GLU A 6 34.82 -11.69 -24.13
C GLU A 6 33.57 -12.45 -23.63
N PRO A 7 32.61 -11.76 -23.00
CA PRO A 7 31.41 -12.40 -22.51
C PRO A 7 30.63 -13.02 -23.65
N THR A 8 30.08 -14.21 -23.41
CA THR A 8 29.19 -14.89 -24.35
C THR A 8 27.96 -14.04 -24.63
N GLU A 9 27.30 -14.30 -25.77
CA GLU A 9 26.08 -13.57 -26.12
C GLU A 9 24.99 -13.74 -25.06
N GLU A 10 24.91 -14.92 -24.44
CA GLU A 10 23.99 -15.22 -23.34
C GLU A 10 24.30 -14.39 -22.08
N GLU A 11 25.57 -14.31 -21.68
CA GLU A 11 26.01 -13.45 -20.56
C GLU A 11 25.69 -11.98 -20.85
N SER A 12 25.90 -11.51 -22.08
CA SER A 12 25.54 -10.14 -22.49
C SER A 12 24.03 -9.87 -22.40
N ARG A 13 23.19 -10.84 -22.76
CA ARG A 13 21.73 -10.73 -22.70
C ARG A 13 21.24 -10.76 -21.24
N LEU A 14 21.80 -11.64 -20.42
CA LEU A 14 21.51 -11.70 -18.99
C LEU A 14 21.89 -10.40 -18.29
N ARG A 15 23.09 -9.87 -18.57
CA ARG A 15 23.56 -8.58 -18.04
C ARG A 15 22.61 -7.44 -18.39
N ARG A 16 22.16 -7.35 -19.64
CA ARG A 16 21.17 -6.34 -20.08
C ARG A 16 19.84 -6.48 -19.34
N ARG A 17 19.35 -7.71 -19.14
CA ARG A 17 18.12 -7.97 -18.36
C ARG A 17 18.26 -7.54 -16.91
N LYS A 18 19.40 -7.83 -16.28
CA LYS A 18 19.71 -7.41 -14.90
C LYS A 18 19.75 -5.88 -14.77
N VAL A 19 20.44 -5.19 -15.68
CA VAL A 19 20.47 -3.72 -15.70
C VAL A 19 19.06 -3.13 -15.86
N PHE A 20 18.27 -3.66 -16.79
CA PHE A 20 16.90 -3.23 -16.98
C PHE A 20 16.05 -3.44 -15.72
N ALA A 21 16.12 -4.64 -15.10
CA ALA A 21 15.37 -4.95 -13.90
C ALA A 21 15.73 -4.01 -12.73
N PHE A 22 17.03 -3.73 -12.55
CA PHE A 22 17.50 -2.77 -11.54
C PHE A 22 16.94 -1.37 -11.79
N LEU A 23 17.08 -0.82 -12.99
CA LEU A 23 16.63 0.53 -13.32
C LEU A 23 15.11 0.65 -13.20
N TYR A 24 14.36 -0.32 -13.73
CA TYR A 24 12.90 -0.35 -13.67
C TYR A 24 12.40 -0.46 -12.23
N GLY A 25 12.92 -1.42 -11.46
CA GLY A 25 12.55 -1.59 -10.04
C GLY A 25 12.88 -0.36 -9.20
N SER A 26 14.07 0.23 -9.40
CA SER A 26 14.51 1.43 -8.68
C SER A 26 13.64 2.65 -9.02
N PHE A 27 13.33 2.86 -10.30
CA PHE A 27 12.45 3.94 -10.72
C PHE A 27 11.06 3.82 -10.10
N ILE A 28 10.46 2.62 -10.15
CA ILE A 28 9.14 2.38 -9.58
C ILE A 28 9.14 2.58 -8.07
N TYR A 29 10.16 2.11 -7.35
CA TYR A 29 10.20 2.28 -5.91
C TYR A 29 10.49 3.74 -5.51
N ILE A 30 11.57 4.33 -6.02
CA ILE A 30 12.03 5.66 -5.59
C ILE A 30 11.09 6.76 -6.09
N ILE A 31 10.66 6.71 -7.35
CA ILE A 31 9.84 7.76 -7.95
C ILE A 31 8.36 7.41 -7.86
N GLY A 32 7.99 6.19 -8.24
CA GLY A 32 6.58 5.77 -8.27
C GLY A 32 5.97 5.65 -6.88
N VAL A 33 6.48 4.76 -6.03
CA VAL A 33 5.92 4.44 -4.71
C VAL A 33 6.02 5.66 -3.79
N TRP A 34 7.21 6.21 -3.58
CA TRP A 34 7.34 7.38 -2.70
C TRP A 34 6.61 8.60 -3.24
N GLY A 35 6.65 8.83 -4.55
CA GLY A 35 5.90 9.91 -5.19
C GLY A 35 4.41 9.80 -4.92
N ILE A 36 3.79 8.65 -5.21
CA ILE A 36 2.35 8.49 -5.00
C ILE A 36 1.97 8.49 -3.52
N LEU A 37 2.78 7.91 -2.63
CA LEU A 37 2.46 7.85 -1.20
C LEU A 37 2.49 9.25 -0.59
N LEU A 38 3.54 10.03 -0.85
CA LEU A 38 3.63 11.42 -0.39
C LEU A 38 2.52 12.28 -1.00
N TYR A 39 2.21 12.07 -2.28
CA TYR A 39 1.09 12.74 -2.91
C TYR A 39 -0.23 12.40 -2.23
N THR A 40 -0.44 11.12 -1.87
CA THR A 40 -1.65 10.66 -1.17
C THR A 40 -1.80 11.29 0.21
N VAL A 41 -0.70 11.46 0.96
CA VAL A 41 -0.70 12.18 2.24
C VAL A 41 -1.21 13.61 2.05
N GLY A 42 -0.70 14.32 1.04
CA GLY A 42 -1.15 15.68 0.73
C GLY A 42 -2.59 15.75 0.18
N PHE A 43 -2.98 14.73 -0.60
CA PHE A 43 -4.33 14.60 -1.15
C PHE A 43 -5.37 14.48 -0.03
N VAL A 44 -5.21 13.50 0.86
CA VAL A 44 -6.17 13.22 1.96
C VAL A 44 -6.13 14.33 3.01
N GLY A 45 -4.93 14.83 3.35
CA GLY A 45 -4.78 15.83 4.41
C GLY A 45 -5.16 17.26 4.03
N ASN A 46 -5.51 17.53 2.77
CA ASN A 46 -5.65 18.90 2.22
C ASN A 46 -4.39 19.77 2.44
N PHE A 47 -3.19 19.20 2.34
CA PHE A 47 -1.93 19.89 2.67
C PHE A 47 -1.29 20.65 1.51
N PHE A 48 -1.89 20.63 0.31
CA PHE A 48 -1.26 21.26 -0.86
C PHE A 48 -1.45 22.79 -0.95
N GLY A 49 -2.30 23.40 -0.11
CA GLY A 49 -2.56 24.85 -0.13
C GLY A 49 -1.29 25.71 -0.18
N PRO A 50 -0.34 25.56 0.77
CA PRO A 50 0.91 26.34 0.76
C PRO A 50 1.76 26.16 -0.51
N ILE A 51 1.70 25.00 -1.15
CA ILE A 51 2.45 24.74 -2.40
C ILE A 51 1.74 25.38 -3.59
N ILE A 52 0.42 25.27 -3.65
CA ILE A 52 -0.45 25.86 -4.67
C ILE A 52 -0.30 27.39 -4.68
N ASP A 53 -0.25 28.01 -3.51
CA ASP A 53 -0.13 29.48 -3.36
C ASP A 53 1.31 29.98 -3.60
N SER A 54 2.28 29.08 -3.76
CA SER A 54 3.67 29.41 -4.03
C SER A 54 3.97 29.51 -5.53
N ARG A 55 5.19 29.96 -5.88
CA ARG A 55 5.69 29.93 -7.28
C ARG A 55 5.71 28.53 -7.92
N PHE A 56 5.56 27.48 -7.14
CA PHE A 56 5.52 26.09 -7.61
C PHE A 56 4.10 25.56 -7.85
N GLY A 57 3.06 26.37 -7.61
CA GLY A 57 1.67 25.94 -7.76
C GLY A 57 1.30 25.49 -9.17
N ALA A 58 1.90 26.10 -10.19
CA ALA A 58 1.66 25.75 -11.60
C ALA A 58 2.58 24.61 -12.12
N VAL A 59 3.57 24.15 -11.34
CA VAL A 59 4.57 23.17 -11.79
C VAL A 59 4.00 21.76 -11.84
N PHE A 60 2.99 21.47 -11.01
CA PHE A 60 2.42 20.14 -10.87
C PHE A 60 0.90 20.26 -10.67
N PRO A 61 0.08 19.31 -11.17
CA PRO A 61 -1.37 19.34 -10.99
C PRO A 61 -1.76 18.95 -9.56
N TRP A 62 -1.45 19.81 -8.59
CA TRP A 62 -1.80 19.61 -7.19
C TRP A 62 -3.31 19.50 -7.00
N LYS A 63 -3.75 18.42 -6.37
CA LYS A 63 -5.16 18.18 -6.05
C LYS A 63 -5.26 17.55 -4.67
N SER A 64 -6.10 18.15 -3.83
CA SER A 64 -6.53 17.55 -2.58
C SER A 64 -7.95 17.00 -2.66
N ILE A 65 -8.35 16.22 -1.67
CA ILE A 65 -9.61 15.51 -1.62
C ILE A 65 -10.84 16.42 -1.71
N ASP A 66 -10.73 17.65 -1.19
CA ASP A 66 -11.79 18.66 -1.23
C ASP A 66 -11.63 19.68 -2.39
N MET A 67 -10.70 19.44 -3.32
CA MET A 67 -10.44 20.31 -4.47
C MET A 67 -10.96 19.71 -5.78
N GLY A 68 -11.33 20.56 -6.74
CA GLY A 68 -11.66 20.17 -8.12
C GLY A 68 -13.08 20.54 -8.53
N THR A 69 -13.57 19.92 -9.61
CA THR A 69 -14.90 20.19 -10.15
C THR A 69 -16.00 19.73 -9.20
N ILE A 70 -16.86 20.66 -8.81
CA ILE A 70 -18.08 20.36 -8.06
C ILE A 70 -19.15 19.91 -9.06
N GLU A 71 -19.64 18.70 -8.87
CA GLU A 71 -20.71 18.10 -9.68
C GLU A 71 -22.01 18.00 -8.86
N PRO A 72 -23.18 17.81 -9.49
CA PRO A 72 -24.39 17.42 -8.78
C PRO A 72 -24.16 16.20 -7.90
N PHE A 73 -24.74 16.20 -6.69
CA PHE A 73 -24.45 15.21 -5.64
C PHE A 73 -24.43 13.76 -6.13
N TRP A 74 -25.48 13.32 -6.85
CA TRP A 74 -25.59 11.93 -7.31
C TRP A 74 -24.56 11.58 -8.39
N ILE A 75 -24.11 12.56 -9.18
CA ILE A 75 -23.06 12.37 -10.18
C ILE A 75 -21.72 12.20 -9.47
N ALA A 76 -21.37 13.11 -8.56
CA ALA A 76 -20.15 13.03 -7.75
C ALA A 76 -20.07 11.69 -7.00
N LEU A 77 -21.14 11.33 -6.29
CA LEU A 77 -21.23 10.08 -5.53
C LEU A 77 -21.01 8.85 -6.41
N SER A 78 -21.64 8.81 -7.59
CA SER A 78 -21.51 7.68 -8.51
C SER A 78 -20.10 7.56 -9.09
N ILE A 79 -19.48 8.69 -9.44
CA ILE A 79 -18.09 8.72 -9.92
C ILE A 79 -17.16 8.21 -8.82
N ASP A 80 -17.25 8.76 -7.61
CA ASP A 80 -16.35 8.45 -6.50
C ASP A 80 -16.47 6.99 -6.04
N ILE A 81 -17.70 6.46 -5.95
CA ILE A 81 -17.93 5.02 -5.69
C ILE A 81 -17.32 4.19 -6.81
N GLY A 82 -17.51 4.57 -8.07
CA GLY A 82 -16.91 3.90 -9.21
C GLY A 82 -15.38 3.86 -9.14
N LEU A 83 -14.74 4.97 -8.77
CA LEU A 83 -13.29 5.06 -8.59
C LEU A 83 -12.79 4.17 -7.44
N LEU A 84 -13.50 4.15 -6.30
CA LEU A 84 -13.19 3.25 -5.18
C LEU A 84 -13.31 1.78 -5.58
N VAL A 85 -14.36 1.43 -6.34
CA VAL A 85 -14.56 0.07 -6.87
C VAL A 85 -13.45 -0.30 -7.86
N ILE A 86 -13.08 0.58 -8.78
CA ILE A 86 -11.98 0.35 -9.73
C ILE A 86 -10.67 0.10 -8.96
N LEU A 87 -10.34 0.94 -7.99
CA LEU A 87 -9.14 0.79 -7.17
C LEU A 87 -9.15 -0.56 -6.43
N GLY A 88 -10.26 -0.88 -5.77
CA GLY A 88 -10.41 -2.12 -5.00
C GLY A 88 -10.35 -3.37 -5.87
N LEU A 89 -11.06 -3.39 -7.00
CA LEU A 89 -11.07 -4.51 -7.95
C LEU A 89 -9.71 -4.71 -8.61
N GLN A 90 -9.05 -3.64 -9.03
CA GLN A 90 -7.71 -3.71 -9.60
C GLN A 90 -6.74 -4.32 -8.58
N HIS A 91 -6.69 -3.77 -7.37
CA HIS A 91 -5.75 -4.19 -6.35
C HIS A 91 -6.02 -5.63 -5.89
N SER A 92 -7.26 -5.95 -5.51
CA SER A 92 -7.62 -7.29 -5.05
C SER A 92 -7.58 -8.34 -6.16
N GLY A 93 -7.94 -7.97 -7.39
CA GLY A 93 -7.92 -8.86 -8.55
C GLY A 93 -6.51 -9.30 -8.90
N MET A 94 -5.58 -8.35 -9.02
CA MET A 94 -4.18 -8.66 -9.32
C MET A 94 -3.47 -9.35 -8.15
N ALA A 95 -3.97 -9.20 -6.91
CA ALA A 95 -3.43 -9.93 -5.76
C ALA A 95 -3.78 -11.42 -5.77
N ARG A 96 -4.80 -11.85 -6.53
CA ARG A 96 -5.26 -13.25 -6.55
C ARG A 96 -4.21 -14.20 -7.16
N PRO A 97 -4.04 -15.41 -6.59
CA PRO A 97 -3.16 -16.45 -7.14
C PRO A 97 -3.40 -16.73 -8.63
N THR A 98 -4.66 -16.87 -9.03
CA THR A 98 -5.06 -17.18 -10.42
C THR A 98 -4.65 -16.09 -11.40
N PHE A 99 -4.80 -14.81 -11.01
CA PHE A 99 -4.35 -13.70 -11.85
C PHE A 99 -2.83 -13.71 -11.99
N LYS A 100 -2.10 -13.92 -10.90
CA LYS A 100 -0.63 -13.98 -10.91
C LYS A 100 -0.09 -15.11 -11.79
N ASP A 101 -0.68 -16.30 -11.72
CA ASP A 101 -0.28 -17.45 -12.54
C ASP A 101 -0.46 -17.20 -14.05
N TRP A 102 -1.50 -16.44 -14.41
CA TRP A 102 -1.71 -15.99 -15.78
C TRP A 102 -0.76 -14.85 -16.16
N TRP A 103 -0.65 -13.83 -15.30
CA TRP A 103 0.10 -12.60 -15.55
C TRP A 103 1.61 -12.84 -15.67
N THR A 104 2.15 -13.79 -14.89
CA THR A 104 3.57 -14.17 -14.94
C THR A 104 3.98 -14.93 -16.21
N ARG A 105 3.03 -15.24 -17.10
CA ARG A 105 3.33 -15.70 -18.47
C ARG A 105 3.74 -14.55 -19.39
N LEU A 106 3.34 -13.33 -19.06
CA LEU A 106 3.64 -12.11 -19.81
C LEU A 106 4.76 -11.31 -19.14
N VAL A 107 4.70 -11.15 -17.82
CA VAL A 107 5.69 -10.38 -17.04
C VAL A 107 6.66 -11.32 -16.35
N PRO A 108 7.99 -11.12 -16.48
CA PRO A 108 8.97 -11.93 -15.75
C PRO A 108 8.70 -11.91 -14.24
N LYS A 109 8.80 -13.06 -13.58
CA LYS A 109 8.49 -13.20 -12.15
C LYS A 109 9.22 -12.19 -11.24
N HIS A 110 10.44 -11.79 -11.59
CA HIS A 110 11.22 -10.82 -10.81
C HIS A 110 10.74 -9.37 -10.97
N LEU A 111 9.93 -9.09 -12.00
CA LEU A 111 9.31 -7.78 -12.26
C LEU A 111 7.80 -7.76 -11.99
N GLU A 112 7.21 -8.91 -11.65
CA GLU A 112 5.76 -9.01 -11.43
C GLU A 112 5.30 -8.00 -10.37
N ARG A 113 6.00 -7.92 -9.23
CA ARG A 113 5.61 -7.04 -8.14
C ARG A 113 5.79 -5.56 -8.49
N SER A 114 6.90 -5.19 -9.12
CA SER A 114 7.10 -3.81 -9.59
C SER A 114 6.04 -3.41 -10.61
N THR A 115 5.66 -4.32 -11.50
CA THR A 115 4.63 -4.06 -12.51
C THR A 115 3.22 -4.00 -11.90
N TYR A 116 2.93 -4.85 -10.91
CA TYR A 116 1.72 -4.73 -10.08
C TYR A 116 1.60 -3.32 -9.48
N ILE A 117 2.71 -2.79 -8.96
CA ILE A 117 2.75 -1.46 -8.35
C ILE A 117 2.49 -0.37 -9.38
N VAL A 118 3.02 -0.47 -10.60
CA VAL A 118 2.71 0.51 -11.67
C VAL A 118 1.21 0.58 -11.94
N VAL A 119 0.54 -0.57 -12.06
CA VAL A 119 -0.92 -0.60 -12.30
C VAL A 119 -1.70 -0.08 -11.08
N ALA A 120 -1.25 -0.40 -9.86
CA ALA A 120 -1.84 0.12 -8.64
C ALA A 120 -1.67 1.64 -8.49
N ILE A 121 -0.49 2.18 -8.84
CA ILE A 121 -0.23 3.62 -8.92
C ILE A 121 -1.17 4.25 -9.95
N ALA A 122 -1.31 3.66 -11.14
CA ALA A 122 -2.21 4.18 -12.17
C ALA A 122 -3.68 4.24 -11.70
N ALA A 123 -4.16 3.20 -11.01
CA ALA A 123 -5.50 3.19 -10.44
C ALA A 123 -5.67 4.25 -9.34
N LEU A 124 -4.66 4.43 -8.48
CA LEU A 124 -4.68 5.44 -7.42
C LEU A 124 -4.59 6.86 -7.97
N VAL A 125 -3.76 7.10 -8.99
CA VAL A 125 -3.69 8.38 -9.72
C VAL A 125 -5.02 8.67 -10.38
N LEU A 126 -5.66 7.68 -11.02
CA LEU A 126 -6.99 7.85 -11.61
C LEU A 126 -8.02 8.27 -10.55
N LEU A 127 -8.03 7.59 -9.39
CA LEU A 127 -8.89 7.95 -8.27
C LEU A 127 -8.64 9.40 -7.84
N GLN A 128 -7.39 9.73 -7.53
CA GLN A 128 -7.04 11.06 -7.02
C GLN A 128 -7.31 12.15 -8.04
N TRP A 129 -7.09 11.89 -9.33
CA TRP A 129 -7.32 12.85 -10.41
C TRP A 129 -8.81 13.10 -10.64
N GLN A 130 -9.62 12.03 -10.70
CA GLN A 130 -11.03 12.12 -11.07
C GLN A 130 -11.99 12.27 -9.88
N TRP A 131 -11.47 12.24 -8.65
CA TRP A 131 -12.25 12.44 -7.44
C TRP A 131 -13.07 13.74 -7.48
N ARG A 132 -14.35 13.68 -7.14
CA ARG A 132 -15.26 14.83 -7.15
C ARG A 132 -15.55 15.29 -5.71
N PRO A 133 -15.11 16.49 -5.30
CA PRO A 133 -15.42 16.98 -3.97
C PRO A 133 -16.95 17.11 -3.77
N ILE A 134 -17.45 16.62 -2.64
CA ILE A 134 -18.81 16.86 -2.16
C ILE A 134 -18.67 17.80 -0.95
N PRO A 135 -18.70 19.14 -1.16
CA PRO A 135 -18.14 20.11 -0.22
C PRO A 135 -19.00 20.35 1.02
N THR A 136 -20.15 19.69 1.16
CA THR A 136 -20.99 19.78 2.35
C THR A 136 -20.18 19.34 3.58
N VAL A 137 -19.98 20.27 4.50
CA VAL A 137 -19.20 20.07 5.71
C VAL A 137 -20.02 19.33 6.76
N ILE A 138 -19.44 18.29 7.35
CA ILE A 138 -20.00 17.53 8.47
C ILE A 138 -19.48 18.10 9.79
N TRP A 139 -18.16 18.33 9.88
CA TRP A 139 -17.56 19.06 10.98
C TRP A 139 -16.40 19.93 10.50
N HIS A 140 -16.18 21.00 11.25
CA HIS A 140 -15.09 21.94 11.06
C HIS A 140 -14.59 22.40 12.42
N VAL A 141 -13.30 22.23 12.69
CA VAL A 141 -12.66 22.72 13.90
C VAL A 141 -12.08 24.10 13.62
N GLU A 142 -12.53 25.13 14.33
CA GLU A 142 -12.06 26.51 14.13
C GLU A 142 -10.73 26.78 14.85
N ASP A 143 -10.56 26.25 16.07
CA ASP A 143 -9.40 26.50 16.90
C ASP A 143 -8.09 26.03 16.23
N PRO A 144 -7.12 26.94 15.95
CA PRO A 144 -5.91 26.61 15.22
C PRO A 144 -5.05 25.53 15.88
N PHE A 145 -5.02 25.49 17.21
CA PHE A 145 -4.26 24.50 17.96
C PHE A 145 -4.85 23.10 17.72
N TRP A 146 -6.15 22.93 17.90
CA TRP A 146 -6.82 21.64 17.67
C TRP A 146 -6.77 21.21 16.20
N ARG A 147 -6.84 22.14 15.25
CA ARG A 147 -6.64 21.83 13.83
C ARG A 147 -5.28 21.18 13.58
N GLN A 148 -4.21 21.76 14.15
CA GLN A 148 -2.86 21.25 14.00
C GLN A 148 -2.66 19.91 14.72
N VAL A 149 -3.25 19.74 15.91
CA VAL A 149 -3.24 18.46 16.63
C VAL A 149 -3.87 17.35 15.78
N LEU A 150 -5.05 17.59 15.20
CA LEU A 150 -5.72 16.60 14.35
C LEU A 150 -4.89 16.26 13.10
N ALA A 151 -4.28 17.26 12.47
CA ALA A 151 -3.38 17.05 11.33
C ALA A 151 -2.16 16.18 11.71
N TRP A 152 -1.56 16.41 12.87
CA TRP A 152 -0.44 15.57 13.36
C TRP A 152 -0.86 14.16 13.73
N ILE A 153 -2.07 13.97 14.27
CA ILE A 153 -2.61 12.62 14.54
C ILE A 153 -2.80 11.85 13.23
N SER A 154 -3.40 12.50 12.21
CA SER A 154 -3.53 11.93 10.86
C SER A 154 -2.16 11.54 10.27
N PHE A 155 -1.18 12.46 10.36
CA PHE A 155 0.20 12.18 9.95
C PHE A 155 0.84 11.01 10.72
N GLY A 156 0.56 10.91 12.02
CA GLY A 156 0.95 9.75 12.83
C GLY A 156 0.34 8.43 12.33
N GLY A 157 -0.87 8.46 11.76
CA GLY A 157 -1.47 7.32 11.06
C GLY A 157 -0.61 6.87 9.87
N TRP A 158 -0.20 7.81 9.01
CA TRP A 158 0.70 7.54 7.88
C TRP A 158 2.07 7.00 8.30
N LEU A 159 2.67 7.56 9.36
CA LEU A 159 3.92 7.05 9.93
C LEU A 159 3.75 5.63 10.49
N THR A 160 2.59 5.33 11.07
CA THR A 160 2.28 3.98 11.56
C THR A 160 2.21 2.98 10.41
N VAL A 161 1.60 3.34 9.28
CA VAL A 161 1.60 2.51 8.05
C VAL A 161 3.04 2.23 7.61
N LEU A 162 3.86 3.28 7.46
CA LEU A 162 5.25 3.14 7.03
C LEU A 162 6.02 2.22 7.98
N TRP A 163 5.94 2.46 9.28
CA TRP A 163 6.62 1.64 10.29
C TRP A 163 6.15 0.19 10.26
N ALA A 164 4.84 -0.04 10.18
CA ALA A 164 4.27 -1.38 10.10
C ALA A 164 4.77 -2.15 8.86
N THR A 165 4.88 -1.49 7.71
CA THR A 165 5.44 -2.11 6.49
C THR A 165 6.92 -2.45 6.61
N ILE A 166 7.73 -1.60 7.27
CA ILE A 166 9.15 -1.87 7.54
C ILE A 166 9.29 -3.15 8.36
N LEU A 167 8.50 -3.32 9.41
CA LEU A 167 8.55 -4.50 10.29
C LEU A 167 8.20 -5.83 9.60
N VAL A 168 7.38 -5.79 8.54
CA VAL A 168 6.94 -6.98 7.78
C VAL A 168 7.80 -7.27 6.54
N GLY A 169 8.63 -6.31 6.13
CA GLY A 169 9.49 -6.40 4.94
C GLY A 169 9.05 -5.43 3.84
N HIS A 170 9.26 -4.14 4.07
CA HIS A 170 8.86 -3.06 3.16
C HIS A 170 9.36 -3.28 1.73
N TRP A 171 10.61 -3.72 1.56
CA TRP A 171 11.19 -3.99 0.25
C TRP A 171 10.52 -5.14 -0.49
N LYS A 172 10.09 -6.19 0.23
CA LYS A 172 9.26 -7.28 -0.34
C LYS A 172 7.91 -6.78 -0.79
N ILE A 173 7.27 -5.92 0.01
CA ILE A 173 5.98 -5.31 -0.32
C ILE A 173 6.10 -4.49 -1.61
N PHE A 174 7.21 -3.81 -1.84
CA PHE A 174 7.37 -2.92 -2.98
C PHE A 174 8.20 -3.46 -4.16
N GLY A 175 8.52 -4.76 -4.18
CA GLY A 175 9.15 -5.38 -5.35
C GLY A 175 10.68 -5.23 -5.41
N VAL A 176 11.31 -4.66 -4.38
CA VAL A 176 12.75 -4.39 -4.35
C VAL A 176 13.54 -5.67 -4.14
N ASP A 177 13.15 -6.49 -3.15
CA ASP A 177 13.81 -7.77 -2.86
C ASP A 177 13.75 -8.71 -4.06
N GLN A 178 12.65 -8.68 -4.81
CA GLN A 178 12.42 -9.49 -6.00
C GLN A 178 13.40 -9.17 -7.13
N VAL A 179 13.72 -7.89 -7.29
CA VAL A 179 14.72 -7.45 -8.25
C VAL A 179 16.12 -7.80 -7.75
N ILE A 180 16.42 -7.56 -6.47
CA ILE A 180 17.74 -7.88 -5.87
C ILE A 180 18.04 -9.37 -5.97
N ASP A 181 17.07 -10.24 -5.65
CA ASP A 181 17.23 -11.69 -5.73
C ASP A 181 17.55 -12.13 -7.17
N PHE A 182 16.98 -11.48 -8.19
CA PHE A 182 17.31 -11.71 -9.59
C PHE A 182 18.71 -11.19 -9.97
N LEU A 183 19.15 -10.06 -9.41
CA LEU A 183 20.49 -9.52 -9.65
C LEU A 183 21.58 -10.43 -9.07
N GLU A 184 21.33 -10.99 -7.89
CA GLU A 184 22.26 -11.83 -7.14
C GLU A 184 22.18 -13.32 -7.47
N ASP A 185 21.36 -13.71 -8.46
CA ASP A 185 21.11 -15.12 -8.83
C ASP A 185 20.70 -16.00 -7.63
N ARG A 186 20.08 -15.40 -6.62
CA ARG A 186 19.48 -16.13 -5.51
C ARG A 186 18.36 -17.02 -6.07
N PRO A 187 18.01 -18.14 -5.39
CA PRO A 187 16.96 -19.05 -5.84
C PRO A 187 15.57 -18.40 -5.77
N TYR A 188 15.35 -17.43 -6.63
CA TYR A 188 14.08 -16.82 -7.01
C TYR A 188 13.37 -17.69 -8.06
N THR A 189 14.14 -18.48 -8.82
CA THR A 189 13.73 -19.19 -10.05
C THR A 189 13.85 -20.72 -10.00
N LYS A 190 14.48 -21.31 -8.97
CA LYS A 190 14.88 -22.74 -9.01
C LYS A 190 14.09 -23.71 -8.12
N LEU A 191 13.10 -23.26 -7.35
CA LEU A 191 12.22 -24.17 -6.61
C LEU A 191 10.82 -24.19 -7.23
N PRO A 192 10.24 -25.38 -7.49
CA PRO A 192 8.82 -25.50 -7.80
C PRO A 192 8.06 -25.14 -6.52
N GLN A 193 7.75 -23.85 -6.36
CA GLN A 193 6.92 -23.38 -5.26
C GLN A 193 5.50 -23.84 -5.53
N THR A 194 5.12 -24.96 -4.90
CA THR A 194 3.75 -25.44 -4.78
C THR A 194 2.96 -24.48 -3.91
N THR A 195 2.63 -23.30 -4.45
CA THR A 195 1.49 -22.38 -4.15
C THR A 195 1.84 -20.97 -4.64
N PRO A 196 0.90 -20.18 -5.20
CA PRO A 196 1.21 -18.88 -5.79
C PRO A 196 1.34 -17.75 -4.74
N GLU A 197 2.16 -17.96 -3.72
CA GLU A 197 2.47 -16.95 -2.70
C GLU A 197 3.97 -16.68 -2.68
N TYR A 198 4.47 -16.22 -3.84
CA TYR A 198 5.86 -15.88 -4.11
C TYR A 198 6.43 -14.76 -3.21
N TYR A 199 5.62 -14.15 -2.32
CA TYR A 199 6.07 -13.16 -1.36
C TYR A 199 5.53 -13.51 0.02
N LYS A 200 6.26 -14.34 0.75
CA LYS A 200 6.20 -14.36 2.21
C LYS A 200 6.64 -12.97 2.72
N VAL A 201 5.72 -12.02 2.70
CA VAL A 201 5.77 -10.93 3.67
C VAL A 201 5.69 -11.62 5.02
N GLY A 202 6.74 -11.44 5.82
CA GLY A 202 6.88 -12.20 7.05
C GLY A 202 5.67 -11.90 7.91
N TRP A 203 4.92 -12.93 8.30
CA TRP A 203 4.17 -12.83 9.54
C TRP A 203 5.21 -12.51 10.61
N PRO A 204 5.25 -11.28 11.13
CA PRO A 204 6.34 -10.88 11.99
C PRO A 204 5.96 -11.46 13.35
N VAL A 205 6.50 -12.63 13.68
CA VAL A 205 6.37 -13.19 15.03
C VAL A 205 7.17 -12.29 15.96
N THR A 206 6.55 -11.20 16.39
CA THR A 206 7.16 -10.21 17.26
C THR A 206 6.73 -10.49 18.69
N ILE A 207 7.67 -10.42 19.62
CA ILE A 207 7.42 -10.52 21.06
C ILE A 207 6.96 -9.19 21.68
N ARG A 208 7.10 -8.06 20.96
CA ARG A 208 6.74 -6.70 21.39
C ARG A 208 6.43 -5.82 20.16
N GLY A 209 5.78 -4.67 20.37
CA GLY A 209 5.56 -3.67 19.32
C GLY A 209 4.19 -3.76 18.64
N LEU A 210 4.05 -3.10 17.49
CA LEU A 210 2.77 -2.93 16.79
C LEU A 210 2.08 -4.27 16.45
N TRP A 211 2.82 -5.15 15.78
CA TRP A 211 2.32 -6.48 15.37
C TRP A 211 2.17 -7.46 16.55
N TYR A 212 2.73 -7.15 17.71
CA TYR A 212 2.43 -7.90 18.94
C TYR A 212 1.08 -7.48 19.52
N ASN A 213 0.67 -6.22 19.40
CA ASN A 213 -0.56 -5.70 20.01
C ASN A 213 -1.79 -5.80 19.10
N ALA A 214 -1.60 -5.73 17.79
CA ALA A 214 -2.66 -5.84 16.79
C ALA A 214 -2.19 -6.64 15.58
N ARG A 215 -3.14 -7.32 14.93
CA ARG A 215 -2.89 -8.13 13.73
C ARG A 215 -2.67 -7.33 12.47
N HIS A 216 -3.24 -6.12 12.41
CA HIS A 216 -3.12 -5.22 11.26
C HIS A 216 -2.92 -3.76 11.70
N PRO A 217 -1.76 -3.44 12.30
CA PRO A 217 -1.46 -2.07 12.74
C PRO A 217 -1.28 -1.09 11.58
N ASP A 218 -0.90 -1.58 10.40
CA ASP A 218 -0.89 -0.82 9.15
C ASP A 218 -2.30 -0.34 8.78
N PHE A 219 -3.30 -1.21 8.84
CA PHE A 219 -4.69 -0.82 8.59
C PHE A 219 -5.25 0.13 9.65
N LEU A 220 -4.82 0.02 10.91
CA LEU A 220 -5.12 1.04 11.92
C LEU A 220 -4.55 2.40 11.52
N GLY A 221 -3.28 2.42 11.06
CA GLY A 221 -2.63 3.62 10.58
C GLY A 221 -3.39 4.29 9.43
N PHE A 222 -3.85 3.51 8.44
CA PHE A 222 -4.69 4.01 7.35
C PHE A 222 -6.03 4.56 7.85
N ILE A 223 -6.72 3.86 8.75
CA ILE A 223 -7.99 4.33 9.30
C ILE A 223 -7.80 5.67 10.03
N ILE A 224 -6.76 5.80 10.86
CA ILE A 224 -6.44 7.08 11.53
C ILE A 224 -6.17 8.18 10.50
N ALA A 225 -5.35 7.89 9.49
CA ALA A 225 -4.99 8.84 8.44
C ALA A 225 -6.20 9.35 7.63
N PHE A 226 -7.19 8.48 7.37
CA PHE A 226 -8.37 8.82 6.57
C PHE A 226 -9.49 9.47 7.40
N TRP A 227 -9.63 9.13 8.67
CA TRP A 227 -10.75 9.60 9.49
C TRP A 227 -10.42 10.85 10.30
N VAL A 228 -9.17 10.99 10.75
CA VAL A 228 -8.76 12.13 11.56
C VAL A 228 -8.44 13.30 10.65
N THR A 229 -9.32 14.30 10.64
CA THR A 229 -9.14 15.54 9.87
C THR A 229 -9.79 16.72 10.61
N PRO A 230 -9.18 17.92 10.56
CA PRO A 230 -9.79 19.13 11.11
C PRO A 230 -11.05 19.59 10.38
N THR A 231 -11.27 19.12 9.15
CA THR A 231 -12.46 19.42 8.36
C THR A 231 -12.86 18.18 7.60
N MET A 232 -14.06 17.69 7.87
CA MET A 232 -14.64 16.54 7.16
C MET A 232 -15.80 17.01 6.32
N THR A 233 -15.69 16.77 5.03
CA THR A 233 -16.77 16.92 4.05
C THR A 233 -17.46 15.57 3.82
N ILE A 234 -18.62 15.58 3.17
CA ILE A 234 -19.26 14.33 2.72
C ILE A 234 -18.35 13.55 1.76
N GLY A 235 -17.60 14.25 0.90
CA GLY A 235 -16.65 13.62 -0.02
C GLY A 235 -15.52 12.91 0.73
N HIS A 236 -14.89 13.60 1.69
CA HIS A 236 -13.86 12.99 2.53
C HIS A 236 -14.41 11.80 3.34
N LEU A 237 -15.61 11.93 3.91
CA LEU A 237 -16.24 10.84 4.65
C LEU A 237 -16.48 9.62 3.76
N LEU A 238 -16.96 9.82 2.53
CA LEU A 238 -17.17 8.75 1.55
C LEU A 238 -15.86 8.02 1.25
N PHE A 239 -14.76 8.75 1.05
CA PHE A 239 -13.43 8.17 0.86
C PHE A 239 -12.99 7.35 2.07
N ALA A 240 -13.08 7.93 3.28
CA ALA A 240 -12.64 7.29 4.51
C ALA A 240 -13.46 6.02 4.81
N ALA A 241 -14.78 6.09 4.69
CA ALA A 241 -15.68 4.97 4.88
C ALA A 241 -15.49 3.90 3.79
N GLY A 242 -15.38 4.30 2.53
CA GLY A 242 -15.19 3.40 1.39
C GLY A 242 -13.89 2.61 1.49
N LEU A 243 -12.77 3.27 1.76
CA LEU A 243 -11.49 2.58 1.97
C LEU A 243 -11.46 1.75 3.25
N THR A 244 -12.14 2.19 4.32
CA THR A 244 -12.27 1.37 5.54
C THR A 244 -13.05 0.08 5.24
N ALA A 245 -14.16 0.15 4.50
CA ALA A 245 -14.91 -1.03 4.08
C ALA A 245 -14.06 -1.97 3.21
N TYR A 246 -13.30 -1.41 2.26
CA TYR A 246 -12.36 -2.18 1.44
C TYR A 246 -11.28 -2.86 2.28
N ILE A 247 -10.68 -2.16 3.23
CA ILE A 247 -9.70 -2.70 4.18
C ILE A 247 -10.29 -3.88 4.96
N MET A 248 -11.52 -3.76 5.47
CA MET A 248 -12.16 -4.84 6.22
C MET A 248 -12.40 -6.09 5.38
N ILE A 249 -12.79 -5.92 4.10
CA ILE A 249 -12.91 -7.01 3.13
C ILE A 249 -11.53 -7.62 2.85
N GLY A 250 -10.51 -6.78 2.67
CA GLY A 250 -9.12 -7.19 2.46
C GLY A 250 -8.58 -8.05 3.61
N ILE A 251 -8.78 -7.61 4.86
CA ILE A 251 -8.38 -8.35 6.07
C ILE A 251 -9.00 -9.75 6.09
N TYR A 252 -10.28 -9.87 5.76
CA TYR A 252 -10.95 -11.17 5.75
C TYR A 252 -10.25 -12.16 4.81
N PHE A 253 -9.95 -11.75 3.58
CA PHE A 253 -9.24 -12.61 2.63
C PHE A 253 -7.78 -12.84 3.02
N LEU A 254 -7.10 -11.80 3.53
CA LEU A 254 -5.72 -11.86 3.97
C LEU A 254 -5.53 -12.87 5.10
N GLU A 255 -6.34 -12.79 6.16
CA GLU A 255 -6.27 -13.72 7.29
C GLU A 255 -6.55 -15.15 6.85
N ARG A 256 -7.53 -15.36 5.97
CA ARG A 256 -7.82 -16.70 5.43
C ARG A 256 -6.62 -17.28 4.67
N ASN A 257 -5.93 -16.47 3.87
CA ASN A 257 -4.73 -16.91 3.15
C ASN A 257 -3.58 -17.19 4.13
N LEU A 258 -3.37 -16.33 5.13
CA LEU A 258 -2.33 -16.53 6.14
C LEU A 258 -2.57 -17.77 7.00
N ILE A 259 -3.83 -18.10 7.33
CA ILE A 259 -4.19 -19.37 7.98
C ILE A 259 -3.86 -20.56 7.06
N ASN A 260 -4.22 -20.49 5.77
CA ASN A 260 -3.89 -21.57 4.83
C ASN A 260 -2.36 -21.77 4.67
N LEU A 261 -1.58 -20.68 4.78
CA LEU A 261 -0.13 -20.70 4.59
C LEU A 261 0.62 -21.16 5.86
N TRP A 262 0.23 -20.66 7.03
CA TRP A 262 0.95 -20.85 8.29
C TRP A 262 0.26 -21.80 9.27
N GLY A 263 -0.95 -22.26 8.95
CA GLY A 263 -1.68 -23.25 9.74
C GLY A 263 -1.99 -22.80 11.18
N SER A 264 -1.80 -23.71 12.13
CA SER A 264 -2.15 -23.54 13.54
C SER A 264 -1.47 -22.34 14.20
N ASP A 265 -0.24 -22.03 13.81
CA ASP A 265 0.55 -20.96 14.43
C ASP A 265 -0.12 -19.59 14.20
N TYR A 266 -0.64 -19.36 12.98
CA TYR A 266 -1.35 -18.13 12.68
C TYR A 266 -2.78 -18.13 13.21
N GLU A 267 -3.46 -19.29 13.28
CA GLU A 267 -4.76 -19.38 13.95
C GLU A 267 -4.66 -19.00 15.44
N GLU A 268 -3.60 -19.41 16.11
CA GLU A 268 -3.34 -19.05 17.50
C GLU A 268 -3.08 -17.55 17.66
N TYR A 269 -2.29 -16.97 16.76
CA TYR A 269 -2.09 -15.53 16.67
C TYR A 269 -3.41 -14.76 16.49
N VAL A 270 -4.30 -15.25 15.61
CA VAL A 270 -5.65 -14.72 15.40
C VAL A 270 -6.49 -14.71 16.68
N LYS A 271 -6.41 -15.80 17.48
CA LYS A 271 -7.15 -15.94 18.74
C LYS A 271 -6.61 -15.06 19.86
N THR A 272 -5.31 -14.76 19.84
CA THR A 272 -4.64 -14.07 20.94
C THR A 272 -4.45 -12.58 20.74
N ARG A 273 -4.57 -12.06 19.52
CA ARG A 273 -4.31 -10.66 19.19
C ARG A 273 -5.55 -9.91 18.69
N SER A 274 -5.65 -8.64 19.08
CA SER A 274 -6.68 -7.75 18.57
C SER A 274 -6.56 -7.57 17.05
N LYS A 275 -7.67 -7.38 16.34
CA LYS A 275 -7.63 -7.29 14.87
C LYS A 275 -6.94 -6.01 14.38
N ILE A 276 -7.48 -4.84 14.76
CA ILE A 276 -7.00 -3.52 14.32
C ILE A 276 -6.65 -2.67 15.53
N ILE A 277 -7.63 -2.41 16.39
CA ILE A 277 -7.41 -1.57 17.59
C ILE A 277 -6.80 -2.44 18.69
N PRO A 278 -5.65 -2.06 19.30
CA PRO A 278 -4.90 -2.87 20.25
C PRO A 278 -5.53 -2.90 21.66
N TRP A 279 -6.73 -3.47 21.78
CA TRP A 279 -7.47 -3.53 23.05
C TRP A 279 -6.96 -4.61 24.01
N PHE A 280 -6.50 -5.74 23.46
CA PHE A 280 -6.08 -6.88 24.25
C PHE A 280 -4.96 -7.68 23.58
N VAL A 281 -4.18 -8.34 24.43
CA VAL A 281 -3.30 -9.45 24.09
C VAL A 281 -3.58 -10.58 25.08
N ARG A 282 -4.00 -11.74 24.58
CA ARG A 282 -4.25 -12.93 25.41
C ARG A 282 -3.02 -13.83 25.40
N ARG A 283 -2.73 -14.46 26.55
CA ARG A 283 -1.77 -15.56 26.61
C ARG A 283 -2.44 -16.84 26.13
N VAL A 284 -1.63 -17.70 25.52
CA VAL A 284 -2.06 -19.00 25.01
C VAL A 284 -2.20 -19.93 26.21
N PRO A 285 -3.35 -20.60 26.41
CA PRO A 285 -3.47 -21.60 27.46
C PRO A 285 -2.46 -22.72 27.21
N GLY A 286 -1.48 -22.91 28.11
CA GLY A 286 -0.48 -23.99 28.04
C GLY A 286 0.95 -23.58 27.68
N SER A 287 1.24 -22.30 27.39
CA SER A 287 2.62 -21.82 27.21
C SER A 287 3.26 -21.41 28.55
N GLU A 288 3.55 -22.38 29.41
CA GLU A 288 4.57 -22.20 30.46
C GLU A 288 5.91 -22.69 29.92
N ARG A 289 6.77 -21.76 29.48
CA ARG A 289 8.23 -21.83 29.56
C ARG A 289 8.80 -20.42 29.59
#